data_AF-A0A6G0WLR6-F1
#
_entry.id   AF-A0A6G0WLR6-F1
#
_cell.length_a   1.000
_cell.length_b   1.000
_cell.length_c   1.000
_cell.angle_alpha   90.00
_cell.angle_beta   90.00
_cell.angle_gamma   90.00
#
_symmetry.space_group_name_H-M   'P 1'
#
loop_
_entity.id
_entity.type
_entity.pdbx_description
1 polymer ?
#
loop_
_entity_poly.entity_id
_entity_poly.type
_entity_poly.pdbx_seq_one_letter_code
_entity_poly.pdbx_strand_id
1 'polypeptide(L)'
;MSILERAAEYCASPAFERVFDEFAAEHAAAFEDAAESKTDDVEHKHEYKELHAEYLKLFEDRIQGFLDKEEVSAKDFYADCEQALERHSTKYAEYSWFVDRLVASMDYKLFYGLMVNEARAQLRRRK
;
A
#
# COMPACT_ATOMS: atom_id res chain seq x y z
N MET A 1 -11.52 13.06 -17.08
CA MET A 1 -10.70 12.35 -16.09
C MET A 1 -10.26 11.02 -16.68
N SER A 2 -8.96 10.72 -16.72
CA SER A 2 -8.48 9.38 -17.08
C SER A 2 -8.82 8.38 -15.95
N ILE A 3 -8.74 7.07 -16.19
CA ILE A 3 -8.91 6.10 -15.09
C ILE A 3 -7.79 6.23 -14.05
N LEU A 4 -6.56 6.56 -14.49
CA LEU A 4 -5.42 6.79 -13.60
C LEU A 4 -5.59 8.03 -12.73
N GLU A 5 -6.19 9.09 -13.26
CA GLU A 5 -6.53 10.29 -12.49
C GLU A 5 -7.53 9.97 -11.38
N ARG A 6 -8.60 9.22 -11.72
CA ARG A 6 -9.61 8.79 -10.73
C ARG A 6 -9.02 7.83 -9.71
N ALA A 7 -8.15 6.93 -10.13
CA ALA A 7 -7.45 6.02 -9.24
C ALA A 7 -6.51 6.78 -8.29
N ALA A 8 -5.82 7.82 -8.78
CA ALA A 8 -4.98 8.67 -7.94
C ALA A 8 -5.80 9.42 -6.88
N GLU A 9 -6.95 9.99 -7.25
CA GLU A 9 -7.87 10.63 -6.32
C GLU A 9 -8.44 9.62 -5.30
N TYR A 10 -8.81 8.42 -5.74
CA TYR A 10 -9.32 7.36 -4.88
C TYR A 10 -8.26 6.89 -3.87
N CYS A 11 -7.02 6.64 -4.32
CA CYS A 11 -5.93 6.22 -3.45
C CYS A 11 -5.49 7.31 -2.47
N ALA A 12 -5.69 8.59 -2.81
CA ALA A 12 -5.47 9.72 -1.92
C ALA A 12 -6.68 10.04 -1.02
N SER A 13 -7.76 9.25 -1.11
CA SER A 13 -8.96 9.51 -0.33
C SER A 13 -8.79 9.05 1.13
N PRO A 14 -9.35 9.78 2.11
CA PRO A 14 -9.31 9.37 3.51
C PRO A 14 -9.98 8.00 3.76
N ALA A 15 -10.92 7.62 2.90
CA ALA A 15 -11.58 6.32 2.99
C ALA A 15 -10.67 5.17 2.56
N PHE A 16 -9.76 5.41 1.62
CA PHE A 16 -8.74 4.43 1.23
C PHE A 16 -7.67 4.34 2.31
N GLU A 17 -7.09 5.47 2.72
CA GLU A 17 -6.04 5.53 3.75
C GLU A 17 -6.48 4.87 5.07
N ARG A 18 -7.71 5.15 5.53
CA ARG A 18 -8.24 4.61 6.79
C ARG A 18 -8.25 3.08 6.83
N VAL A 19 -8.50 2.41 5.70
CA VAL A 19 -8.52 0.95 5.65
C VAL A 19 -7.14 0.36 5.99
N PHE A 20 -6.07 1.01 5.53
CA PHE A 20 -4.70 0.57 5.82
C PHE A 20 -4.23 1.01 7.21
N ASP A 21 -4.69 2.17 7.69
CA ASP A 21 -4.47 2.58 9.08
C ASP A 21 -5.13 1.60 10.07
N GLU A 22 -6.36 1.15 9.79
CA GLU A 22 -7.08 0.14 10.57
C GLU A 22 -6.34 -1.19 10.55
N PHE A 23 -5.93 -1.66 9.37
CA PHE A 23 -5.10 -2.86 9.23
C PHE A 23 -3.81 -2.76 10.06
N ALA A 24 -3.08 -1.64 9.94
CA ALA A 24 -1.86 -1.43 10.71
C ALA A 24 -2.14 -1.43 12.22
N ALA A 25 -3.22 -0.78 12.66
CA ALA A 25 -3.59 -0.73 14.06
C ALA A 25 -3.92 -2.11 14.64
N GLU A 26 -4.62 -2.97 13.88
CA GLU A 26 -5.00 -4.31 14.30
C GLU A 26 -3.82 -5.29 14.35
N HIS A 27 -2.88 -5.17 13.42
CA HIS A 27 -1.79 -6.15 13.25
C HIS A 27 -0.43 -5.68 13.79
N ALA A 28 -0.28 -4.43 14.21
CA ALA A 28 0.97 -3.87 14.72
C ALA A 28 1.55 -4.63 15.92
N ALA A 29 0.72 -5.29 16.72
CA ALA A 29 1.18 -6.07 17.87
C ALA A 29 2.21 -7.16 17.49
N ALA A 30 2.10 -7.74 16.28
CA ALA A 30 3.06 -8.74 15.80
C ALA A 30 4.50 -8.17 15.68
N PHE A 31 4.62 -6.85 15.50
CA PHE A 31 5.87 -6.12 15.29
C PHE A 31 6.41 -5.46 16.55
N GLU A 32 5.85 -5.71 17.74
CA GLU A 32 6.31 -5.09 19.00
C GLU A 32 7.80 -5.37 19.26
N ASP A 33 8.26 -6.61 19.08
CA ASP A 33 9.67 -6.98 19.24
C ASP A 33 10.59 -6.17 18.32
N ALA A 34 10.17 -5.95 17.07
CA ALA A 34 10.89 -5.14 16.11
C ALA A 34 10.87 -3.65 16.49
N ALA A 35 9.77 -3.17 17.06
CA ALA A 35 9.61 -1.78 17.48
C ALA A 35 10.44 -1.43 18.73
N GLU A 36 10.64 -2.40 19.64
CA GLU A 36 11.45 -2.28 20.85
C GLU A 36 12.95 -2.48 20.61
N SER A 37 13.32 -3.15 19.52
CA SER A 37 14.72 -3.32 19.13
C SER A 37 15.43 -1.98 18.96
N LYS A 38 16.66 -1.92 19.49
CA LYS A 38 17.58 -0.77 19.32
C LYS A 38 18.45 -0.89 18.07
N THR A 39 18.34 -2.02 17.36
CA THR A 39 19.14 -2.34 16.17
C THR A 39 18.23 -2.68 15.01
N ASP A 40 18.61 -2.28 13.80
CA ASP A 40 17.85 -2.56 12.57
C ASP A 40 17.98 -4.03 12.11
N ASP A 41 18.85 -4.82 12.74
CA ASP A 41 19.08 -6.24 12.46
C ASP A 41 18.14 -7.12 13.31
N VAL A 42 16.84 -6.96 13.11
CA VAL A 42 15.82 -7.80 13.75
C VAL A 42 15.48 -8.97 12.84
N GLU A 43 15.42 -10.17 13.39
CA GLU A 43 14.97 -11.34 12.65
C GLU A 43 13.53 -11.12 12.15
N HIS A 44 13.36 -11.16 10.83
CA HIS A 44 12.05 -11.03 10.20
C HIS A 44 11.27 -12.33 10.37
N LYS A 45 10.23 -12.30 11.21
CA LYS A 45 9.35 -13.44 11.48
C LYS A 45 8.59 -13.86 10.22
N HIS A 46 8.25 -15.15 10.13
CA HIS A 46 7.42 -15.68 9.04
C HIS A 46 6.08 -14.95 8.95
N GLU A 47 5.48 -14.68 10.11
CA GLU A 47 4.22 -13.94 10.28
C GLU A 47 4.23 -12.57 9.57
N TYR A 48 5.39 -11.89 9.46
CA TYR A 48 5.47 -10.60 8.75
C TYR A 48 5.20 -10.73 7.25
N LYS A 49 5.58 -11.86 6.65
CA LYS A 49 5.31 -12.13 5.24
C LYS A 49 3.85 -12.53 5.01
N GLU A 50 3.27 -13.26 5.94
CA GLU A 50 1.84 -13.61 5.90
C GLU A 50 0.99 -12.34 5.99
N LEU A 51 1.28 -11.45 6.94
CA LEU A 51 0.62 -10.16 7.06
C LEU A 51 0.85 -9.24 5.85
N HIS A 52 2.03 -9.30 5.22
CA HIS A 52 2.27 -8.56 3.98
C HIS A 52 1.40 -9.10 2.83
N ALA A 53 1.25 -10.43 2.71
CA ALA A 53 0.37 -11.02 1.71
C ALA A 53 -1.11 -10.64 1.94
N GLU A 54 -1.55 -10.60 3.20
CA GLU A 54 -2.89 -10.11 3.56
C GLU A 54 -3.07 -8.63 3.23
N TYR A 55 -2.06 -7.81 3.52
CA TYR A 55 -2.04 -6.39 3.17
C TYR A 55 -2.12 -6.17 1.65
N LEU A 56 -1.37 -6.95 0.85
CA LEU A 56 -1.44 -6.89 -0.61
C LEU A 56 -2.82 -7.28 -1.12
N LYS A 57 -3.41 -8.33 -0.57
CA LYS A 57 -4.76 -8.74 -0.93
C LYS A 57 -5.80 -7.67 -0.59
N LEU A 58 -5.70 -7.05 0.58
CA LEU A 58 -6.54 -5.92 0.95
C LEU A 58 -6.42 -4.78 -0.07
N PHE A 59 -5.19 -4.47 -0.48
CA PHE A 59 -4.94 -3.47 -1.50
C PHE A 59 -5.60 -3.82 -2.84
N GLU A 60 -5.39 -5.04 -3.33
CA GLU A 60 -5.98 -5.57 -4.56
C GLU A 60 -7.52 -5.52 -4.50
N ASP A 61 -8.13 -5.98 -3.40
CA ASP A 61 -9.58 -5.95 -3.20
C ASP A 61 -10.13 -4.51 -3.24
N ARG A 62 -9.41 -3.55 -2.65
CA ARG A 62 -9.80 -2.13 -2.65
C ARG A 62 -9.70 -1.49 -4.03
N ILE A 63 -8.68 -1.84 -4.82
CA ILE A 63 -8.54 -1.38 -6.19
C ILE A 63 -9.57 -2.05 -7.09
N GLN A 64 -9.78 -3.36 -6.97
CA GLN A 64 -10.79 -4.09 -7.73
C GLN A 64 -12.19 -3.52 -7.47
N GLY A 65 -12.55 -3.27 -6.21
CA GLY A 65 -13.84 -2.65 -5.88
C GLY A 65 -14.00 -1.20 -6.38
N PHE A 66 -12.90 -0.48 -6.65
CA PHE A 66 -12.94 0.79 -7.36
C PHE A 66 -13.16 0.58 -8.86
N LEU A 67 -12.41 -0.34 -9.48
CA LEU A 67 -12.52 -0.65 -10.91
C LEU A 67 -13.91 -1.18 -11.29
N ASP A 68 -14.51 -2.01 -10.45
CA ASP A 68 -15.88 -2.52 -10.65
C ASP A 68 -16.91 -1.38 -10.69
N LYS A 69 -16.74 -0.34 -9.86
CA LYS A 69 -17.62 0.84 -9.85
C LYS A 69 -17.42 1.74 -11.07
N GLU A 70 -16.20 1.73 -11.60
CA GLU A 70 -15.82 2.48 -12.80
C GLU A 70 -16.14 1.71 -14.09
N GLU A 71 -16.66 0.48 -13.98
CA GLU A 71 -16.90 -0.44 -15.09
C GLU A 71 -15.64 -0.68 -15.95
N VAL A 72 -14.46 -0.67 -15.31
CA VAL A 72 -13.15 -0.89 -15.95
C VAL A 72 -12.60 -2.25 -15.56
N SER A 73 -12.05 -2.99 -16.52
CA SER A 73 -11.39 -4.25 -16.20
C SER A 73 -10.00 -4.02 -15.57
N ALA A 74 -9.60 -4.89 -14.64
CA ALA A 74 -8.25 -4.86 -14.06
C ALA A 74 -7.17 -4.91 -15.14
N LYS A 75 -7.39 -5.68 -16.20
CA LYS A 75 -6.48 -5.78 -17.35
C LYS A 75 -6.25 -4.43 -18.03
N ASP A 76 -7.32 -3.68 -18.29
CA ASP A 76 -7.22 -2.38 -18.96
C ASP A 76 -6.54 -1.36 -18.04
N PHE A 77 -6.85 -1.38 -16.73
CA PHE A 77 -6.18 -0.55 -15.75
C PHE A 77 -4.68 -0.83 -15.68
N TYR A 78 -4.26 -2.10 -15.64
CA TYR A 78 -2.85 -2.46 -15.64
C TYR A 78 -2.15 -2.04 -16.93
N ALA A 79 -2.79 -2.20 -18.09
CA ALA A 79 -2.23 -1.73 -19.35
C ALA A 79 -2.03 -0.20 -19.36
N ASP A 80 -2.92 0.56 -18.74
CA ASP A 80 -2.77 2.02 -18.59
C ASP A 80 -1.65 2.37 -17.60
N CYS A 81 -1.50 1.63 -16.49
CA CYS A 81 -0.37 1.76 -15.58
C CYS A 81 0.97 1.48 -16.27
N GLU A 82 1.06 0.43 -17.08
CA GLU A 82 2.26 0.11 -17.86
C GLU A 82 2.62 1.22 -18.84
N GLN A 83 1.63 1.77 -19.55
CA GLN A 83 1.82 2.91 -20.46
C GLN A 83 2.29 4.17 -19.74
N ALA A 84 1.83 4.40 -18.50
CA ALA A 84 2.28 5.55 -17.69
C ALA A 84 3.74 5.42 -17.24
N LEU A 85 4.25 4.20 -17.05
CA LEU A 85 5.65 3.94 -16.67
C LEU A 85 6.60 3.84 -17.87
N GLU A 86 6.06 3.68 -19.08
CA GLU A 86 6.87 3.55 -20.29
C GLU A 86 7.56 4.87 -20.66
N ARG A 87 8.90 4.89 -20.62
CA ARG A 87 9.73 6.10 -20.85
C ARG A 87 9.55 6.78 -22.21
N HIS A 88 9.02 6.06 -23.20
CA HIS A 88 8.79 6.57 -24.55
C HIS A 88 7.31 6.86 -24.86
N SER A 89 6.40 6.52 -23.93
CA SER A 89 4.98 6.83 -24.03
C SER A 89 4.75 8.29 -23.62
N THR A 90 3.94 9.01 -24.41
CA THR A 90 3.37 10.30 -24.00
C THR A 90 2.00 10.15 -23.36
N LYS A 91 1.43 8.93 -23.37
CA LYS A 91 0.11 8.64 -22.82
C LYS A 91 0.23 8.38 -21.32
N TYR A 92 -0.41 9.23 -20.53
CA TYR A 92 -0.41 9.20 -19.07
C TYR A 92 0.95 9.38 -18.39
N ALA A 93 1.95 9.93 -19.09
CA ALA A 93 3.27 10.17 -18.52
C ALA A 93 3.21 11.06 -17.26
N GLU A 94 2.23 11.96 -17.18
CA GLU A 94 1.94 12.80 -16.03
C GLU A 94 1.47 12.04 -14.78
N TYR A 95 1.10 10.76 -14.90
CA TYR A 95 0.71 9.87 -13.79
C TYR A 95 1.77 8.82 -13.43
N SER A 96 2.93 8.84 -14.09
CA SER A 96 4.08 7.95 -13.76
C SER A 96 4.43 7.97 -12.27
N TRP A 97 4.52 9.16 -11.67
CA TRP A 97 4.79 9.35 -10.24
C TRP A 97 3.75 8.68 -9.34
N PHE A 98 2.48 8.65 -9.77
CA PHE A 98 1.40 8.02 -9.02
C PHE A 98 1.55 6.51 -9.08
N VAL A 99 1.77 5.95 -10.27
CA VAL A 99 1.96 4.50 -10.45
C VAL A 99 3.21 4.03 -9.69
N ASP A 100 4.31 4.77 -9.75
CA ASP A 100 5.52 4.48 -8.98
C ASP A 100 5.23 4.46 -7.46
N ARG A 101 4.46 5.44 -6.97
CA ARG A 101 4.07 5.51 -5.55
C ARG A 101 3.12 4.38 -5.16
N LEU A 102 2.19 4.03 -6.04
CA LEU A 102 1.26 2.92 -5.86
C LEU A 102 2.04 1.61 -5.70
N VAL A 103 2.94 1.31 -6.64
CA VAL A 103 3.80 0.12 -6.60
C VAL A 103 4.70 0.13 -5.36
N ALA A 104 5.30 1.26 -5.02
CA ALA A 104 6.11 1.39 -3.82
C ALA A 104 5.30 1.08 -2.53
N SER A 105 4.05 1.55 -2.43
CA SER A 105 3.20 1.28 -1.26
C SER A 105 2.87 -0.20 -1.02
N MET A 106 3.08 -1.05 -2.04
CA MET A 106 2.94 -2.50 -1.97
C MET A 106 4.27 -3.20 -1.62
N ASP A 107 5.40 -2.50 -1.63
CA ASP A 107 6.71 -3.08 -1.32
C ASP A 107 6.83 -3.48 0.16
N TYR A 108 7.43 -4.66 0.39
CA TYR A 108 7.60 -5.22 1.73
C TYR A 108 8.33 -4.27 2.69
N LYS A 109 9.33 -3.52 2.21
CA LYS A 109 10.11 -2.63 3.07
C LYS A 109 9.27 -1.46 3.58
N LEU A 110 8.40 -0.91 2.73
CA LEU A 110 7.50 0.18 3.13
C LEU A 110 6.39 -0.34 4.05
N PHE A 111 5.83 -1.51 3.74
CA PHE A 111 4.90 -2.21 4.63
C PHE A 111 5.52 -2.47 6.02
N TYR A 112 6.73 -3.03 6.07
CA TYR A 112 7.43 -3.29 7.32
C TYR A 112 7.64 -2.02 8.14
N GLY A 113 8.07 -0.94 7.48
CA GLY A 113 8.24 0.37 8.11
C GLY A 113 6.93 0.92 8.68
N LEU A 114 5.82 0.79 7.95
CA LEU A 114 4.48 1.17 8.42
C LEU A 114 4.12 0.43 9.71
N MET A 115 4.23 -0.91 9.71
CA MET A 115 3.85 -1.75 10.85
C MET A 115 4.70 -1.49 12.09
N VAL A 116 6.03 -1.37 11.93
CA VAL A 116 6.94 -1.07 13.05
C VAL A 116 6.66 0.32 13.63
N ASN A 117 6.34 1.30 12.78
CA ASN A 117 6.01 2.64 13.25
C ASN A 117 4.69 2.67 14.04
N GLU A 118 3.66 1.96 13.57
CA GLU A 118 2.39 1.85 14.31
C GLU A 118 2.58 1.09 15.62
N ALA A 119 3.33 -0.02 15.62
CA ALA A 119 3.67 -0.75 16.85
C ALA A 119 4.37 0.15 17.88
N ARG A 120 5.36 0.94 17.43
CA ARG A 120 6.06 1.92 18.26
C ARG A 120 5.11 3.00 18.78
N ALA A 121 4.15 3.46 17.97
CA ALA A 121 3.15 4.43 18.39
C ALA A 121 2.23 3.86 19.46
N GLN A 122 1.76 2.62 19.31
CA GLN A 122 0.94 1.93 20.30
C GLN A 122 1.68 1.71 21.62
N LEU A 123 2.94 1.28 21.57
CA LEU A 123 3.78 1.12 22.77
C LEU A 123 3.97 2.45 23.52
N ARG A 124 4.06 3.58 22.81
CA ARG A 124 4.12 4.92 23.43
C ARG A 124 2.80 5.34 24.05
N ARG A 125 1.64 4.96 23.48
CA ARG A 125 0.31 5.26 24.04
C ARG A 125 -0.02 4.45 25.29
N ARG A 126 0.59 3.26 25.45
CA ARG A 126 0.38 2.36 26.60
C ARG A 126 1.24 2.71 27.83
N LYS A 127 2.28 3.51 27.67
CA LYS A 127 3.18 3.98 28.75
C LYS A 127 2.67 5.25 29.40
#